data_AF-A0A1B8Q200-F1
#
_entry.id   AF-A0A1B8Q200-F1
#
_cell.length_a   1.000
_cell.length_b   1.000
_cell.length_c   1.000
_cell.angle_alpha   90.00
_cell.angle_beta   90.00
_cell.angle_gamma   90.00
#
_symmetry.space_group_name_H-M   'P 1'
#
loop_
_entity.id
_entity.type
_entity.pdbx_description
1 polymer ?
#
loop_
_entity_poly.entity_id
_entity_poly.type
_entity_poly.pdbx_seq_one_letter_code
_entity_poly.pdbx_strand_id
1 'polypeptide(L)'
;MNMPNISEQIISLCQKPNTALRAIHWLIANNGASESAFCAVYDRVMADNDVNGAYYLAVFAQKVDDLPFDGVPLIDMVINGADKQMKLSLIDKMPKEMQLKYLDKI
;
A
#
# COMPACT_ATOMS: atom_id res chain seq x y z
N MET A 1 -3.18 -2.19 32.67
CA MET A 1 -3.66 -1.84 31.32
C MET A 1 -2.80 -2.60 30.32
N ASN A 2 -3.37 -3.56 29.58
CA ASN A 2 -2.67 -4.11 28.42
C ASN A 2 -2.65 -3.02 27.35
N MET A 3 -1.46 -2.65 26.88
CA MET A 3 -1.37 -1.81 25.67
C MET A 3 -1.98 -2.60 24.52
N PRO A 4 -2.93 -2.03 23.75
CA PRO A 4 -3.51 -2.72 22.61
C PRO A 4 -2.40 -3.10 21.63
N ASN A 5 -2.48 -4.31 21.09
CA ASN A 5 -1.51 -4.80 20.11
C ASN A 5 -1.47 -3.78 18.94
N ILE A 6 -0.28 -3.49 18.40
CA ILE A 6 -0.14 -2.53 17.29
C ILE A 6 -1.11 -2.84 16.14
N SER A 7 -1.41 -4.11 15.89
CA SER A 7 -2.41 -4.56 14.92
C SER A 7 -3.80 -3.98 15.20
N GLU A 8 -4.27 -4.05 16.44
CA GLU A 8 -5.59 -3.53 16.84
C GLU A 8 -5.63 -2.01 16.70
N GLN A 9 -4.52 -1.33 17.01
CA GLN A 9 -4.40 0.11 16.84
C GLN A 9 -4.48 0.52 15.37
N ILE A 10 -3.80 -0.21 14.49
CA ILE A 10 -3.82 0.01 13.03
C ILE A 10 -5.24 -0.24 12.47
N ILE A 11 -5.87 -1.34 12.84
CA ILE A 11 -7.23 -1.68 12.39
C ILE A 11 -8.22 -0.59 12.84
N SER A 12 -8.15 -0.17 14.10
CA SER A 12 -9.00 0.90 14.64
C SER A 12 -8.76 2.24 13.94
N LEU A 13 -7.51 2.56 13.63
CA LEU A 13 -7.15 3.76 12.89
C LEU A 13 -7.80 3.76 11.49
N CYS A 14 -7.74 2.64 10.78
CA CYS A 14 -8.29 2.48 9.42
C CYS A 14 -9.82 2.54 9.34
N GLN A 15 -10.53 2.57 10.46
CA GLN A 15 -11.98 2.84 10.46
C GLN A 15 -12.32 4.30 10.17
N LYS A 16 -11.33 5.20 10.17
CA LYS A 16 -11.52 6.64 9.90
C LYS A 16 -10.95 6.99 8.52
N PRO A 17 -11.59 7.88 7.75
CA PRO A 17 -11.08 8.28 6.44
C PRO A 17 -9.77 9.06 6.55
N ASN A 18 -8.97 9.04 5.48
CA ASN A 18 -7.70 9.76 5.34
C ASN A 18 -6.63 9.36 6.37
N THR A 19 -6.65 8.12 6.85
CA THR A 19 -5.66 7.62 7.82
C THR A 19 -4.69 6.61 7.24
N ALA A 20 -4.83 6.25 5.95
CA ALA A 20 -4.06 5.19 5.32
C ALA A 20 -2.54 5.40 5.46
N LEU A 21 -2.03 6.58 5.10
CA LEU A 21 -0.61 6.91 5.22
C LEU A 21 -0.07 6.77 6.66
N ARG A 22 -0.85 7.19 7.66
CA ARG A 22 -0.45 7.03 9.07
C ARG A 22 -0.40 5.57 9.48
N ALA A 23 -1.36 4.76 9.00
CA ALA A 23 -1.39 3.33 9.25
C ALA A 23 -0.20 2.61 8.58
N ILE A 24 0.18 3.01 7.36
CA ILE A 24 1.38 2.53 6.68
C ILE A 24 2.65 2.86 7.47
N HIS A 25 2.78 4.09 7.98
CA HIS A 25 3.93 4.45 8.84
C HIS A 25 4.00 3.57 10.09
N TRP A 26 2.85 3.23 10.69
CA TRP A 26 2.81 2.34 11.85
C TRP A 26 3.21 0.91 11.50
N LEU A 27 2.78 0.37 10.35
CA LEU A 27 3.26 -0.93 9.86
C LEU A 27 4.78 -0.95 9.70
N ILE A 28 5.35 0.06 9.04
CA ILE A 28 6.80 0.14 8.77
C ILE A 28 7.57 0.30 10.08
N ALA A 29 7.14 1.20 10.97
CA ALA A 29 7.82 1.47 12.24
C ALA A 29 7.86 0.26 13.18
N ASN A 30 6.90 -0.66 13.06
CA ASN A 30 6.82 -1.86 13.89
C ASN A 30 7.34 -3.12 13.19
N ASN A 31 8.01 -2.96 12.03
CA ASN A 31 8.53 -4.06 11.22
C ASN A 31 7.44 -5.09 10.83
N GLY A 32 6.23 -4.59 10.56
CA GLY A 32 5.05 -5.38 10.23
C GLY A 32 3.97 -5.39 11.33
N ALA A 33 2.85 -6.03 11.01
CA ALA A 33 1.75 -6.31 11.93
C ALA A 33 1.07 -7.62 11.49
N SER A 34 -0.06 -7.95 12.10
CA SER A 34 -0.87 -9.09 11.66
C SER A 34 -1.46 -8.90 10.25
N GLU A 35 -1.84 -10.01 9.64
CA GLU A 35 -2.50 -10.07 8.33
C GLU A 35 -3.72 -9.14 8.24
N SER A 36 -4.58 -9.19 9.26
CA SER A 36 -5.79 -8.37 9.34
C SER A 36 -5.49 -6.87 9.40
N ALA A 37 -4.36 -6.48 9.98
CA ALA A 37 -3.92 -5.09 9.98
C ALA A 37 -3.46 -4.65 8.58
N PHE A 38 -2.75 -5.50 7.84
CA PHE A 38 -2.39 -5.22 6.45
C PHE A 38 -3.62 -5.05 5.55
N CYS A 39 -4.61 -5.95 5.68
CA CYS A 39 -5.87 -5.83 4.94
C CYS A 39 -6.62 -4.55 5.29
N ALA A 40 -6.68 -4.17 6.56
CA ALA A 40 -7.33 -2.93 6.97
C ALA A 40 -6.67 -1.68 6.36
N VAL A 41 -5.33 -1.67 6.25
CA VAL A 41 -4.61 -0.58 5.56
C VAL A 41 -4.92 -0.57 4.08
N TYR A 42 -4.89 -1.74 3.42
CA TYR A 42 -5.26 -1.86 2.00
C TYR A 42 -6.68 -1.32 1.74
N ASP A 43 -7.68 -1.77 2.50
CA ASP A 43 -9.06 -1.34 2.36
C ASP A 43 -9.20 0.17 2.54
N ARG A 44 -8.46 0.73 3.50
CA ARG A 44 -8.48 2.18 3.73
C ARG A 44 -7.86 2.95 2.57
N VAL A 45 -6.73 2.50 2.02
CA VAL A 45 -6.11 3.10 0.82
C VAL A 45 -7.12 3.10 -0.33
N MET A 46 -7.76 1.96 -0.59
CA MET A 46 -8.71 1.81 -1.68
C MET A 46 -9.95 2.70 -1.47
N ALA A 47 -10.48 2.75 -0.25
CA ALA A 47 -11.67 3.53 0.06
C ALA A 47 -11.40 5.05 0.08
N ASP A 48 -10.17 5.50 0.35
CA ASP A 48 -9.76 6.91 0.25
C ASP A 48 -9.30 7.31 -1.16
N ASN A 49 -9.11 6.34 -2.06
CA ASN A 49 -8.42 6.52 -3.34
C ASN A 49 -7.05 7.22 -3.14
N ASP A 50 -6.33 6.82 -2.08
CA ASP A 50 -5.07 7.43 -1.66
C ASP A 50 -3.92 6.95 -2.52
N VAL A 51 -3.60 7.72 -3.57
CA VAL A 51 -2.51 7.41 -4.52
C VAL A 51 -1.15 7.27 -3.83
N ASN A 52 -0.88 8.08 -2.79
CA ASN A 52 0.39 7.97 -2.06
C ASN A 52 0.44 6.68 -1.24
N GLY A 53 -0.65 6.36 -0.54
CA GLY A 53 -0.79 5.11 0.18
C GLY A 53 -0.65 3.88 -0.74
N ALA A 54 -1.27 3.95 -1.93
CA ALA A 54 -1.18 2.92 -2.95
C ALA A 54 0.25 2.73 -3.45
N TYR A 55 1.00 3.81 -3.68
CA TYR A 55 2.41 3.73 -4.04
C TYR A 55 3.23 2.99 -2.98
N TYR A 56 3.09 3.35 -1.70
CA TYR A 56 3.85 2.69 -0.63
C TYR A 56 3.52 1.21 -0.50
N LEU A 57 2.24 0.83 -0.54
CA LEU A 57 1.83 -0.57 -0.47
C LEU A 57 2.24 -1.35 -1.73
N ALA A 58 2.15 -0.77 -2.92
CA ALA A 58 2.57 -1.42 -4.16
C ALA A 58 4.09 -1.67 -4.18
N VAL A 59 4.89 -0.71 -3.70
CA VAL A 59 6.35 -0.89 -3.55
C VAL A 59 6.68 -1.95 -2.51
N PHE A 60 5.96 -1.98 -1.39
CA PHE A 60 6.08 -3.03 -0.39
C PHE A 60 5.74 -4.40 -0.98
N ALA A 61 4.68 -4.47 -1.79
CA ALA A 61 4.23 -5.69 -2.44
C ALA A 61 5.28 -6.31 -3.38
N GLN A 62 6.18 -5.51 -3.96
CA GLN A 62 7.26 -6.04 -4.80
C GLN A 62 8.36 -6.76 -3.99
N LYS A 63 8.35 -6.66 -2.66
CA LYS A 63 9.39 -7.21 -1.78
C LYS A 63 8.92 -8.39 -0.94
N VAL A 64 7.65 -8.75 -1.02
CA VAL A 64 7.01 -9.73 -0.15
C VAL A 64 6.26 -10.74 -1.02
N ASP A 65 6.61 -12.01 -0.89
CA ASP A 65 6.06 -13.08 -1.74
C ASP A 65 4.64 -13.52 -1.30
N ASP A 66 4.30 -13.39 -0.01
CA ASP A 66 3.04 -13.87 0.58
C ASP A 66 2.25 -12.71 1.18
N LEU A 67 1.72 -11.85 0.30
CA LEU A 67 0.89 -10.71 0.71
C LEU A 67 -0.55 -11.15 0.96
N PRO A 68 -1.22 -10.57 1.96
CA PRO A 68 -2.62 -10.89 2.24
C PRO A 68 -3.62 -10.09 1.39
N PHE A 69 -3.14 -9.40 0.35
CA PHE A 69 -3.97 -8.61 -0.56
C PHE A 69 -3.37 -8.61 -1.96
N ASP A 70 -4.21 -8.33 -2.97
CA ASP A 70 -3.77 -8.16 -4.34
C ASP A 70 -3.09 -6.79 -4.53
N GLY A 71 -1.85 -6.80 -5.02
CA GLY A 71 -1.08 -5.59 -5.31
C GLY A 71 -1.48 -4.89 -6.61
N VAL A 72 -2.16 -5.57 -7.54
CA VAL A 72 -2.48 -5.03 -8.87
C VAL A 72 -3.37 -3.78 -8.80
N PRO A 73 -4.45 -3.73 -7.99
CA PRO A 73 -5.29 -2.53 -7.88
C PRO A 73 -4.53 -1.30 -7.39
N LEU A 74 -3.54 -1.48 -6.51
CA LEU A 74 -2.69 -0.39 -6.01
C LEU A 74 -1.78 0.15 -7.12
N ILE A 75 -1.22 -0.75 -7.91
CA ILE A 75 -0.40 -0.40 -9.08
C ILE A 75 -1.24 0.41 -10.06
N ASP A 76 -2.42 -0.08 -10.43
CA ASP A 76 -3.31 0.61 -11.36
C ASP A 76 -3.73 1.99 -10.84
N MET A 77 -3.98 2.14 -9.53
CA MET A 77 -4.28 3.44 -8.92
C MET A 77 -3.13 4.44 -9.11
N VAL A 78 -1.88 4.03 -8.89
CA VAL A 78 -0.71 4.90 -9.07
C VAL A 78 -0.49 5.25 -10.54
N ILE A 79 -0.59 4.26 -11.44
CA ILE A 79 -0.41 4.46 -12.88
C ILE A 79 -1.48 5.40 -13.46
N ASN A 80 -2.71 5.35 -12.94
CA ASN A 80 -3.79 6.26 -13.34
C ASN A 80 -3.71 7.63 -12.64
N GLY A 81 -2.82 7.81 -11.66
CA GLY A 81 -2.60 9.07 -10.95
C GLY A 81 -1.97 10.17 -11.82
N ALA A 82 -1.79 11.37 -11.27
CA ALA A 82 -1.23 12.51 -12.01
C ALA A 82 0.31 12.59 -11.97
N ASP A 83 0.95 12.01 -10.94
CA ASP A 83 2.39 12.18 -10.70
C ASP A 83 3.22 11.22 -11.57
N LYS A 84 3.79 11.76 -12.66
CA LYS A 84 4.65 10.99 -13.58
C LYS A 84 5.89 10.41 -12.91
N GLN A 85 6.50 11.13 -11.96
CA GLN A 85 7.73 10.67 -11.31
C GLN A 85 7.42 9.49 -10.39
N MET A 86 6.29 9.53 -9.69
CA MET A 86 5.81 8.41 -8.86
C MET A 86 5.54 7.17 -9.71
N LYS A 87 4.90 7.32 -10.88
CA LYS A 87 4.67 6.21 -11.82
C LYS A 87 5.97 5.55 -12.25
N LEU A 88 6.92 6.34 -12.74
CA LEU A 88 8.23 5.83 -13.17
C LEU A 88 8.97 5.13 -12.03
N SER A 89 8.98 5.74 -10.84
CA SER A 89 9.63 5.15 -9.66
C SER A 89 9.00 3.84 -9.23
N LEU A 90 7.68 3.70 -9.38
CA LEU A 90 6.98 2.45 -9.09
C LEU A 90 7.33 1.37 -10.13
N ILE A 91 7.29 1.70 -11.43
CA ILE A 91 7.65 0.77 -12.50
C ILE A 91 9.08 0.25 -12.31
N ASP A 92 10.05 1.12 -12.01
CA ASP A 92 11.45 0.73 -11.81
C ASP A 92 11.64 -0.30 -10.68
N LYS A 93 10.68 -0.41 -9.75
CA LYS A 93 10.71 -1.34 -8.61
C LYS A 93 10.01 -2.67 -8.89
N MET A 94 9.34 -2.81 -10.03
CA MET A 94 8.66 -4.04 -10.41
C MET A 94 9.58 -5.02 -11.13
N PRO A 95 9.24 -6.32 -11.19
CA PRO A 95 9.87 -7.27 -12.10
C PRO A 95 9.80 -6.80 -13.56
N LYS A 96 10.88 -7.03 -14.33
CA LYS A 96 11.01 -6.57 -15.74
C LYS A 96 9.81 -6.94 -16.62
N GLU A 97 9.25 -8.13 -16.44
CA GLU A 97 8.09 -8.61 -17.19
C GLU A 97 6.85 -7.74 -16.95
N MET A 98 6.65 -7.29 -15.71
CA MET A 98 5.56 -6.38 -15.34
C MET A 98 5.82 -4.96 -15.81
N GLN A 99 7.08 -4.50 -15.86
CA GLN A 99 7.41 -3.14 -16.31
C GLN A 99 6.89 -2.87 -17.72
N LEU A 100 7.06 -3.82 -18.64
CA LEU A 100 6.62 -3.71 -20.04
C LEU A 100 5.11 -3.44 -20.14
N LYS A 101 4.30 -4.03 -19.25
CA LYS A 101 2.83 -3.84 -19.23
C LYS A 101 2.41 -2.41 -18.90
N TYR A 102 3.21 -1.69 -18.10
CA TYR A 102 2.84 -0.37 -17.56
C TYR A 102 3.59 0.79 -18.23
N LEU A 103 4.73 0.54 -18.89
CA LEU A 103 5.47 1.58 -19.61
C LEU A 103 4.65 2.23 -20.72
N ASP A 104 3.80 1.45 -21.42
CA ASP A 104 2.92 1.95 -22.48
C ASP A 104 1.78 2.86 -21.96
N LYS A 105 1.62 2.97 -20.64
CA LYS A 105 0.55 3.73 -19.98
C LYS A 105 1.02 5.04 -19.32
N ILE A 106 2.31 5.39 -19.44
CA ILE A 106 2.90 6.61 -18.85
C ILE A 106 2.89 7.79 -19.82
#